data_AF-Q9RTQ0-F1
#
_entry.id   AF-Q9RTQ0-F1
#
_cell.length_a   1.000
_cell.length_b   1.000
_cell.length_c   1.000
_cell.angle_alpha   90.00
_cell.angle_beta   90.00
_cell.angle_gamma   90.00
#
_symmetry.space_group_name_H-M   'P 1'
#
loop_
_entity.id
_entity.type
_entity.pdbx_description
1 polymer ?
#
loop_
_entity_poly.entity_id
_entity_poly.type
_entity_poly.pdbx_seq_one_letter_code
_entity_poly.pdbx_strand_id
1 'polypeptide(L)'
;MKKTSLVALLALGLSGCGLVGGVEPLHIRSVEFPASVGATEPLTVTVNIDIWNCGEKGQSLTLAERTASRLSLQGTFRKGWAGPCAAAVVQKALTYTDSGTVPRTSPFEVVVNGKSWGTVTVK
;
A
#
# COMPACT_ATOMS: atom_id res chain seq x y z
N MET A 1 36.37 -51.61 -18.15
CA MET A 1 36.65 -51.01 -16.84
C MET A 1 36.48 -49.50 -16.91
N LYS A 2 35.65 -48.94 -16.03
CA LYS A 2 35.54 -47.54 -15.56
C LYS A 2 36.20 -46.42 -16.39
N LYS A 3 35.39 -45.43 -16.79
CA LYS A 3 35.48 -44.02 -16.32
C LYS A 3 34.38 -43.17 -16.99
N THR A 4 33.22 -43.12 -16.35
CA THR A 4 32.35 -41.94 -16.35
C THR A 4 33.09 -40.80 -15.66
N SER A 5 33.06 -39.59 -16.23
CA SER A 5 33.02 -38.29 -15.51
C SER A 5 33.54 -37.17 -16.40
N LEU A 6 32.66 -36.25 -16.81
CA LEU A 6 32.93 -34.81 -16.89
C LEU A 6 31.63 -34.10 -17.33
N VAL A 7 30.65 -34.11 -16.42
CA VAL A 7 29.60 -33.08 -16.40
C VAL A 7 29.82 -32.35 -15.10
N ALA A 8 30.44 -31.18 -15.16
CA ALA A 8 30.63 -30.34 -14.00
C ALA A 8 30.60 -28.86 -14.37
N LEU A 9 29.75 -28.15 -13.62
CA LEU A 9 29.84 -26.73 -13.29
C LEU A 9 29.29 -25.73 -14.32
N LEU A 10 27.96 -25.70 -14.46
CA LEU A 10 27.22 -24.54 -14.98
C LEU A 10 25.85 -24.44 -14.27
N ALA A 11 25.83 -24.34 -12.93
CA ALA A 11 24.56 -24.21 -12.21
C ALA A 11 24.63 -23.55 -10.81
N LEU A 12 25.65 -22.76 -10.48
CA LEU A 12 25.74 -22.11 -9.17
C LEU A 12 26.02 -20.62 -9.34
N GLY A 13 25.00 -19.87 -9.75
CA GLY A 13 25.10 -18.43 -9.94
C GLY A 13 23.78 -17.66 -9.81
N LEU A 14 22.74 -18.23 -9.18
CA LEU A 14 21.48 -17.51 -8.93
C LEU A 14 20.94 -17.64 -7.49
N SER A 15 21.73 -18.13 -6.53
CA SER A 15 21.37 -18.03 -5.10
C SER A 15 21.88 -16.72 -4.52
N GLY A 16 21.41 -15.62 -5.09
CA GLY A 16 21.72 -14.26 -4.66
C GLY A 16 20.48 -13.41 -4.46
N CYS A 17 19.30 -14.00 -4.22
CA CYS A 17 18.14 -13.28 -3.68
C CYS A 17 18.41 -12.98 -2.19
N GLY A 18 19.36 -12.08 -1.93
CA GLY A 18 19.59 -11.55 -0.60
C GLY A 18 18.35 -10.79 -0.13
N LEU A 19 17.73 -11.26 0.95
CA LEU A 19 17.17 -10.49 2.09
C LEU A 19 16.49 -9.12 1.82
N VAL A 20 15.93 -8.87 0.63
CA VAL A 20 15.09 -7.68 0.41
C VAL A 20 13.72 -8.00 0.99
N GLY A 21 13.44 -7.40 2.13
CA GLY A 21 12.11 -7.42 2.72
C GLY A 21 11.03 -7.10 1.70
N GLY A 22 10.06 -7.99 1.55
CA GLY A 22 8.98 -7.86 0.57
C GLY A 22 8.10 -6.63 0.83
N VAL A 23 7.52 -6.07 -0.24
CA VAL A 23 6.47 -5.06 -0.14
C VAL A 23 5.15 -5.79 0.09
N GLU A 24 4.45 -5.43 1.15
CA GLU A 24 3.15 -6.02 1.55
C GLU A 24 2.08 -4.91 1.66
N PRO A 25 0.80 -5.22 1.45
CA PRO A 25 -0.29 -4.24 1.58
C PRO A 25 -0.52 -3.84 3.04
N LEU A 26 -0.90 -2.59 3.29
CA LEU A 26 -1.23 -2.13 4.65
C LEU A 26 -2.41 -2.89 5.28
N HIS A 27 -2.33 -3.12 6.59
CA HIS A 27 -3.46 -3.59 7.39
C HIS A 27 -4.42 -2.44 7.69
N ILE A 28 -5.29 -2.14 6.73
CA ILE A 28 -6.22 -1.02 6.82
C ILE A 28 -7.35 -1.35 7.79
N ARG A 29 -7.47 -0.53 8.83
CA ARG A 29 -8.54 -0.61 9.83
C ARG A 29 -9.77 0.18 9.37
N SER A 30 -9.57 1.44 9.04
CA SER A 30 -10.64 2.34 8.58
C SER A 30 -10.10 3.36 7.59
N VAL A 31 -11.00 3.90 6.79
CA VAL A 31 -10.73 4.99 5.85
C VAL A 31 -11.78 6.06 6.10
N GLU A 32 -11.31 7.29 6.29
CA GLU A 32 -12.12 8.46 6.61
C GLU A 32 -11.95 9.52 5.53
N PHE A 33 -13.06 10.10 5.10
CA PHE A 33 -13.12 11.18 4.13
C PHE A 33 -14.43 11.95 4.34
N PRO A 34 -14.49 13.24 3.95
CA PRO A 34 -15.72 14.02 4.08
C PRO A 34 -16.84 13.41 3.24
N ALA A 35 -18.08 13.49 3.73
CA ALA A 35 -19.25 12.99 3.01
C ALA A 35 -19.56 13.79 1.72
N SER A 36 -19.08 15.03 1.62
CA SER A 36 -19.20 15.86 0.43
C SER A 36 -18.00 16.76 0.20
N VAL A 37 -17.69 17.06 -1.06
CA VAL A 37 -16.61 17.99 -1.46
C VAL A 37 -16.98 18.70 -2.76
N GLY A 38 -16.51 19.93 -2.98
CA GLY A 38 -16.67 20.59 -4.27
C GLY A 38 -15.91 19.87 -5.40
N ALA A 39 -16.34 20.07 -6.64
CA ALA A 39 -15.77 19.39 -7.81
C ALA A 39 -14.24 19.53 -7.94
N THR A 40 -13.68 20.69 -7.55
CA THR A 40 -12.24 20.99 -7.63
C THR A 40 -11.60 21.33 -6.29
N GLU A 41 -12.33 21.18 -5.19
CA GLU A 41 -11.80 21.44 -3.84
C GLU A 41 -10.85 20.33 -3.39
N PRO A 42 -9.87 20.59 -2.52
CA PRO A 42 -9.05 19.53 -1.95
C PRO A 42 -9.89 18.48 -1.20
N LEU A 43 -9.70 17.20 -1.53
CA LEU A 43 -10.31 16.08 -0.83
C LEU A 43 -9.23 15.35 -0.01
N THR A 44 -9.36 15.38 1.32
CA THR A 44 -8.47 14.66 2.22
C THR A 44 -9.04 13.29 2.57
N VAL A 45 -8.22 12.25 2.37
CA VAL A 45 -8.51 10.86 2.76
C VAL A 45 -7.50 10.44 3.82
N THR A 46 -8.00 10.01 4.98
CA THR A 46 -7.21 9.48 6.09
C THR A 46 -7.39 7.97 6.15
N VAL A 47 -6.29 7.23 6.04
CA VAL A 47 -6.25 5.77 6.13
C VAL A 47 -5.63 5.41 7.48
N ASN A 48 -6.44 4.84 8.36
CA ASN A 48 -6.01 4.34 9.65
C ASN A 48 -5.57 2.89 9.50
N ILE A 49 -4.36 2.58 9.96
CA ILE A 49 -3.73 1.26 9.81
C ILE A 49 -3.29 0.71 11.15
N ASP A 50 -3.20 -0.62 11.19
CA ASP A 50 -2.58 -1.35 12.29
C ASP A 50 -1.20 -1.86 11.90
N ILE A 51 -0.24 -1.64 12.79
CA ILE A 51 1.13 -2.14 12.68
C ILE A 51 1.25 -3.28 13.67
N TRP A 52 1.29 -4.51 13.17
CA TRP A 52 1.22 -5.73 13.99
C TRP A 52 2.58 -6.21 14.48
N ASN A 53 3.64 -5.85 13.77
CA ASN A 53 4.99 -6.22 14.13
C ASN A 53 5.97 -5.06 13.88
N CYS A 54 7.05 -5.03 14.66
CA CYS A 54 8.09 -4.00 14.56
C CYS A 54 8.96 -4.12 13.28
N GLY A 55 8.75 -5.17 12.48
CA GLY A 55 9.37 -5.36 11.18
C GLY A 55 8.66 -4.60 10.05
N GLU A 56 7.41 -4.17 10.25
CA GLU A 56 6.67 -3.39 9.26
C GLU A 56 7.21 -1.96 9.26
N LYS A 57 7.88 -1.56 8.16
CA LYS A 57 8.52 -0.25 8.03
C LYS A 57 8.08 0.45 6.74
N GLY A 58 8.22 1.76 6.71
CA GLY A 58 7.98 2.53 5.48
C GLY A 58 6.53 2.48 5.00
N GLN A 59 5.57 2.49 5.95
CA GLN A 59 4.15 2.59 5.63
C GLN A 59 3.91 3.85 4.79
N SER A 60 3.32 3.68 3.61
CA SER A 60 3.10 4.76 2.65
C SER A 60 1.78 4.57 1.91
N LEU A 61 1.20 5.69 1.48
CA LEU A 61 0.10 5.74 0.52
C LEU A 61 0.63 6.33 -0.78
N THR A 62 0.23 5.74 -1.89
CA THR A 62 0.56 6.21 -3.24
C THR A 62 -0.71 6.30 -4.07
N LEU A 63 -0.76 7.27 -4.98
CA LEU A 63 -1.87 7.38 -5.93
C LEU A 63 -1.74 6.25 -6.96
N ALA A 64 -2.74 5.38 -7.03
CA ALA A 64 -2.81 4.32 -8.03
C ALA A 64 -3.57 4.80 -9.27
N GLU A 65 -4.72 5.46 -9.06
CA GLU A 65 -5.56 5.96 -10.13
C GLU A 65 -6.36 7.19 -9.67
N ARG A 66 -6.53 8.15 -10.57
CA ARG A 66 -7.45 9.28 -10.38
C ARG A 66 -8.24 9.55 -11.66
N THR A 67 -9.56 9.39 -11.58
CA THR A 67 -10.52 9.72 -12.65
C THR A 67 -11.61 10.63 -12.12
N ALA A 68 -12.44 11.22 -12.98
CA ALA A 68 -13.52 12.13 -12.55
C ALA A 68 -14.46 11.52 -11.50
N SER A 69 -14.66 10.19 -11.48
CA SER A 69 -15.58 9.51 -10.56
C SER A 69 -14.89 8.62 -9.52
N ARG A 70 -13.56 8.51 -9.52
CA ARG A 70 -12.85 7.58 -8.64
C ARG A 70 -11.46 8.10 -8.21
N LEU A 71 -11.16 7.91 -6.93
CA LEU A 71 -9.81 7.98 -6.36
C LEU A 71 -9.41 6.58 -5.89
N SER A 72 -8.30 6.05 -6.41
CA SER A 72 -7.73 4.77 -6.00
C SER A 72 -6.34 4.98 -5.41
N LEU A 73 -6.16 4.53 -4.17
CA LEU A 73 -4.90 4.60 -3.44
C LEU A 73 -4.33 3.20 -3.22
N GLN A 74 -3.00 3.08 -3.35
CA GLN A 74 -2.27 1.89 -2.97
C GLN A 74 -1.45 2.18 -1.70
N GLY A 75 -1.80 1.50 -0.63
CA GLY A 75 -1.12 1.53 0.66
C GLY A 75 -0.21 0.31 0.82
N THR A 76 1.07 0.55 1.09
CA THR A 76 2.06 -0.52 1.30
C THR A 76 2.97 -0.28 2.50
N PHE A 77 3.59 -1.35 2.98
CA PHE A 77 4.74 -1.31 3.87
C PHE A 77 5.82 -2.29 3.38
N ARG A 78 7.04 -2.15 3.90
CA ARG A 78 8.13 -3.10 3.69
C ARG A 78 8.28 -3.98 4.92
N LYS A 79 8.29 -5.28 4.71
CA LYS A 79 8.51 -6.27 5.76
C LYS A 79 10.00 -6.47 5.99
N GLY A 80 10.53 -5.90 7.05
CA GLY A 80 11.93 -6.07 7.46
C GLY A 80 12.09 -7.07 8.60
N TRP A 81 13.35 -7.41 8.89
CA TRP A 81 13.69 -8.06 10.14
C TRP A 81 13.31 -7.16 11.32
N ALA A 82 12.58 -7.75 12.27
CA ALA A 82 11.96 -7.08 13.39
C ALA A 82 12.82 -7.17 14.68
N GLY A 83 13.68 -8.20 14.78
CA GLY A 83 14.39 -8.53 16.03
C GLY A 83 13.42 -8.92 17.16
N PRO A 84 13.93 -9.13 18.38
CA PRO A 84 13.07 -9.28 19.55
C PRO A 84 12.44 -7.92 19.89
N CYS A 85 11.12 -7.82 19.81
CA CYS A 85 10.37 -6.65 20.25
C CYS A 85 9.14 -7.06 21.05
N ALA A 86 8.63 -6.14 21.87
CA ALA A 86 7.39 -6.35 22.61
C ALA A 86 6.22 -6.54 21.63
N ALA A 87 5.36 -7.52 21.90
CA ALA A 87 4.14 -7.70 21.14
C ALA A 87 3.20 -6.52 21.39
N ALA A 88 3.03 -5.67 20.39
CA ALA A 88 2.14 -4.52 20.44
C ALA A 88 1.56 -4.25 19.05
N VAL A 89 0.26 -3.91 19.02
CA VAL A 89 -0.39 -3.36 17.82
C VAL A 89 -0.33 -1.84 17.95
N VAL A 90 0.36 -1.19 17.02
CA VAL A 90 0.46 0.27 16.97
C VAL A 90 -0.47 0.80 15.89
N GLN A 91 -1.29 1.79 16.23
CA GLN A 91 -2.17 2.46 15.28
C GLN A 91 -1.45 3.64 14.64
N LYS A 92 -1.62 3.82 13.33
CA LYS A 92 -1.07 4.96 12.60
C LYS A 92 -2.10 5.50 11.61
N ALA A 93 -2.15 6.81 11.47
CA ALA A 93 -2.91 7.48 10.41
C ALA A 93 -1.96 7.90 9.29
N LEU A 94 -2.35 7.60 8.05
CA LEU A 94 -1.70 8.11 6.84
C LEU A 94 -2.71 8.96 6.07
N THR A 95 -2.28 10.10 5.55
CA THR A 95 -3.18 11.04 4.87
C THR A 95 -2.74 11.22 3.43
N TYR A 96 -3.73 11.27 2.53
CA TYR A 96 -3.57 11.66 1.14
C TYR A 96 -4.53 12.80 0.82
N THR A 97 -4.06 13.83 0.13
CA THR A 97 -4.90 14.96 -0.32
C THR A 97 -4.94 14.96 -1.84
N ASP A 98 -6.13 14.71 -2.40
CA ASP A 98 -6.40 14.91 -3.82
C ASP A 98 -6.64 16.41 -4.06
N SER A 99 -5.79 17.04 -4.86
CA SER A 99 -5.82 18.49 -5.11
C SER A 99 -7.08 18.99 -5.83
N GLY A 100 -7.85 18.09 -6.47
CA GLY A 100 -9.00 18.48 -7.29
C GLY A 100 -8.62 18.93 -8.71
N THR A 101 -7.40 18.66 -9.17
CA THR A 101 -6.92 19.03 -10.52
C THR A 101 -7.80 18.47 -11.63
N VAL A 102 -8.34 17.26 -11.44
CA VAL A 102 -9.39 16.69 -12.30
C VAL A 102 -10.73 16.91 -11.60
N PRO A 103 -11.67 17.69 -12.19
CA PRO A 103 -12.98 17.91 -11.60
C PRO A 103 -13.69 16.58 -11.30
N ARG A 104 -14.26 16.46 -10.10
CA ARG A 104 -14.99 15.28 -9.64
C ARG A 104 -16.43 15.29 -10.15
N THR A 105 -17.00 14.10 -10.34
CA THR A 105 -18.42 13.88 -10.63
C THR A 105 -19.06 13.07 -9.50
N SER A 106 -20.33 13.34 -9.21
CA SER A 106 -21.08 12.59 -8.19
C SER A 106 -21.70 11.32 -8.78
N PRO A 107 -21.61 10.15 -8.11
CA PRO A 107 -20.84 9.89 -6.89
C PRO A 107 -19.34 9.74 -7.17
N PHE A 108 -18.50 10.17 -6.23
CA PHE A 108 -17.05 10.04 -6.31
C PHE A 108 -16.56 8.92 -5.39
N GLU A 109 -16.10 7.81 -5.94
CA GLU A 109 -15.70 6.63 -5.16
C GLU A 109 -14.28 6.73 -4.60
N VAL A 110 -14.10 6.29 -3.36
CA VAL A 110 -12.77 6.15 -2.72
C VAL A 110 -12.42 4.66 -2.57
N VAL A 111 -11.35 4.25 -3.22
CA VAL A 111 -10.82 2.88 -3.23
C VAL A 111 -9.43 2.87 -2.60
N VAL A 112 -9.16 1.93 -1.70
CA VAL A 112 -7.83 1.73 -1.12
C VAL A 112 -7.48 0.25 -1.15
N ASN A 113 -6.33 -0.11 -1.72
CA ASN A 113 -5.88 -1.49 -1.93
C ASN A 113 -6.92 -2.36 -2.65
N GLY A 114 -7.57 -1.80 -3.69
CA GLY A 114 -8.58 -2.50 -4.50
C GLY A 114 -9.94 -2.69 -3.82
N LYS A 115 -10.10 -2.28 -2.56
CA LYS A 115 -11.38 -2.31 -1.83
C LYS A 115 -12.03 -0.93 -1.86
N SER A 116 -13.33 -0.88 -2.20
CA SER A 116 -14.15 0.34 -2.07
C SER A 116 -14.47 0.61 -0.60
N TRP A 117 -14.28 1.85 -0.16
CA TRP A 117 -14.53 2.30 1.21
C TRP A 117 -15.73 3.25 1.32
N GLY A 118 -16.34 3.60 0.18
CA GLY A 118 -17.53 4.43 0.10
C GLY A 118 -17.41 5.52 -0.97
N THR A 119 -18.37 6.42 -0.96
CA THR A 119 -18.51 7.49 -1.97
C THR A 119 -18.66 8.85 -1.32
N VAL A 120 -18.07 9.86 -1.95
CA VAL A 120 -18.22 11.27 -1.63
C VAL A 120 -19.24 11.89 -2.58
N THR A 121 -20.16 12.68 -2.04
CA THR A 121 -21.10 13.47 -2.84
C THR A 121 -20.40 14.72 -3.36
N VAL A 122 -20.42 14.95 -4.67
CA VAL A 122 -19.87 16.18 -5.26
C VAL A 122 -20.93 17.28 -5.29
N LYS A 123 -20.59 18.46 -4.78
CA LYS A 123 -21.45 19.66 -4.75
C LYS A 123 -21.00 20.70 -5.77
#